data_AF-A0A5N6X1J0-F1
#
_entry.id   AF-A0A5N6X1J0-F1
#
_cell.length_a   1.000
_cell.length_b   1.000
_cell.length_c   1.000
_cell.angle_alpha   90.00
_cell.angle_beta   90.00
_cell.angle_gamma   90.00
#
_symmetry.space_group_name_H-M   'P 1'
#
loop_
_entity.id
_entity.type
_entity.pdbx_description
1 polymer ?
#
loop_
_entity_poly.entity_id
_entity_poly.type
_entity_poly.pdbx_seq_one_letter_code
_entity_poly.pdbx_strand_id
1 'polypeptide(L)'
;MDVPPPPDYHPVNPSEFSQIPTQTPRPTLKALQALCIRGDVQKFREVLDPPLSSLERINMCDFYAIMIEVIKRNDAQFIRELLSRGLPMDPLYALEAIKVQGKDALH
;
A
#
# COMPACT_ATOMS: atom_id res chain seq x y z
N MET A 1 8.91 20.80 -49.20
CA MET A 1 8.95 20.95 -47.73
C MET A 1 10.05 20.02 -47.26
N ASP A 2 11.20 20.57 -46.90
CA ASP A 2 12.35 19.82 -46.38
C ASP A 2 12.12 19.62 -44.88
N VAL A 3 12.00 18.37 -44.42
CA VAL A 3 11.76 18.05 -43.00
C VAL A 3 13.12 17.74 -42.38
N PRO A 4 13.55 18.47 -41.34
CA PRO A 4 14.83 18.22 -40.71
C PRO A 4 14.85 16.82 -40.06
N PRO A 5 16.01 16.15 -40.06
CA PRO A 5 16.14 14.86 -39.40
C PRO A 5 15.85 14.99 -37.89
N PRO A 6 15.26 13.96 -37.27
CA PRO A 6 15.03 13.96 -35.83
C PRO A 6 16.35 14.13 -35.08
N PRO A 7 16.36 14.84 -33.94
CA PRO A 7 17.54 14.96 -33.10
C PRO A 7 18.08 13.59 -32.70
N ASP A 8 19.41 13.46 -32.66
CA ASP A 8 20.06 12.30 -32.07
C ASP A 8 19.81 12.30 -30.56
N TYR A 9 18.81 11.54 -30.12
CA TYR A 9 18.56 11.31 -28.70
C TYR A 9 19.61 10.35 -28.16
N HIS A 10 20.49 10.84 -27.27
CA HIS A 10 21.36 9.95 -26.52
C HIS A 10 20.55 9.08 -25.56
N PRO A 11 20.93 7.81 -25.34
CA PRO A 11 20.32 6.97 -24.32
C PRO A 11 20.47 7.65 -22.94
N VAL A 12 19.34 7.96 -22.30
CA VAL A 12 19.31 8.52 -20.94
C VAL A 12 19.90 7.50 -19.99
N ASN A 13 20.87 7.92 -19.16
CA ASN A 13 21.47 7.04 -18.17
C ASN A 13 20.42 6.62 -17.14
N PRO A 14 20.26 5.31 -16.82
CA PRO A 14 19.34 4.85 -15.79
C PRO A 14 19.48 5.56 -14.43
N SER A 15 20.66 6.10 -14.10
CA SER A 15 20.90 6.86 -12.88
C SER A 15 20.33 8.29 -12.88
N GLU A 16 19.95 8.83 -14.05
CA GLU A 16 19.32 10.14 -14.19
C GLU A 16 17.81 10.09 -13.91
N PHE A 17 17.21 8.89 -13.92
CA PHE A 17 15.86 8.72 -13.40
C PHE A 17 15.90 8.86 -11.89
N SER A 18 15.05 9.74 -11.35
CA SER A 18 14.81 9.81 -9.92
C SER A 18 14.41 8.41 -9.43
N GLN A 19 15.21 7.81 -8.54
CA GLN A 19 14.89 6.54 -7.92
C GLN A 19 13.66 6.76 -7.05
N ILE A 20 12.48 6.46 -7.59
CA ILE A 20 11.24 6.51 -6.83
C ILE A 20 11.38 5.40 -5.77
N PRO A 21 11.36 5.72 -4.47
CA PRO A 21 11.32 4.68 -3.45
C PRO A 21 10.09 3.83 -3.71
N THR A 22 10.31 2.56 -4.09
CA THR A 22 9.21 1.64 -4.39
C THR A 22 8.53 1.15 -3.12
N GLN A 23 9.17 1.31 -1.96
CA GLN A 23 8.70 0.83 -0.67
C GLN A 23 8.28 1.97 0.24
N THR A 24 7.18 1.74 0.94
CA THR A 24 6.68 2.56 2.04
C THR A 24 7.78 2.66 3.10
N PRO A 25 8.11 3.88 3.58
CA PRO A 25 9.09 4.04 4.63
C PRO A 25 8.74 3.22 5.88
N ARG A 26 9.75 2.52 6.43
CA ARG A 26 9.59 1.68 7.62
C ARG A 26 8.93 2.39 8.81
N PRO A 27 9.22 3.67 9.12
CA PRO A 27 8.54 4.39 10.20
C PRO A 27 7.02 4.47 9.99
N THR A 28 6.60 4.68 8.75
CA THR A 28 5.19 4.81 8.35
C THR A 28 4.47 3.47 8.46
N LEU A 29 5.10 2.38 8.01
CA LEU A 29 4.57 1.02 8.22
C LEU A 29 4.38 0.70 9.71
N LYS A 30 5.35 1.04 10.56
CA LYS A 30 5.25 0.83 12.01
C LYS A 30 4.15 1.69 12.64
N ALA A 31 4.00 2.93 12.20
CA ALA A 31 2.93 3.81 12.66
C ALA A 31 1.55 3.23 12.31
N LEU A 32 1.37 2.79 11.07
CA LEU A 32 0.13 2.17 10.60
C LEU A 32 -0.18 0.87 11.34
N GLN A 33 0.82 0.03 11.59
CA GLN A 33 0.66 -1.17 12.43
C GLN A 33 0.22 -0.82 13.86
N ALA A 34 0.81 0.21 14.47
CA ALA A 34 0.42 0.65 15.81
C ALA A 34 -1.02 1.19 15.86
N LEU A 35 -1.48 1.85 14.79
CA LEU A 35 -2.86 2.31 14.66
C LEU A 35 -3.84 1.14 14.53
N CYS A 36 -3.50 0.10 13.76
CA CYS A 36 -4.26 -1.14 13.73
C CYS A 36 -4.36 -1.78 15.13
N ILE A 37 -3.24 -1.85 15.88
CA ILE A 37 -3.23 -2.41 17.25
C ILE A 37 -4.17 -1.64 18.16
N ARG A 38 -4.16 -0.30 18.08
CA ARG A 38 -4.98 0.62 18.87
C ARG A 38 -6.45 0.71 18.42
N GLY A 39 -6.79 0.20 17.24
CA GLY A 39 -8.14 0.32 16.66
C GLY A 39 -8.47 1.72 16.15
N ASP A 40 -7.47 2.57 15.87
CA ASP A 40 -7.68 3.96 15.44
C ASP A 40 -7.77 4.03 13.91
N VAL A 41 -8.91 3.60 13.37
CA VAL A 41 -9.19 3.57 11.91
C VAL A 41 -9.13 4.97 11.31
N GLN A 42 -9.55 6.00 12.05
CA GLN A 42 -9.56 7.36 11.53
C GLN A 42 -8.14 7.86 11.25
N LYS A 43 -7.24 7.78 12.24
CA LYS A 43 -5.84 8.16 12.00
C LYS A 43 -5.16 7.26 10.98
N PHE A 44 -5.56 5.99 10.91
CA PHE A 44 -5.04 5.08 9.89
C PHE A 44 -5.37 5.58 8.48
N ARG A 45 -6.59 6.05 8.23
CA ARG A 45 -6.96 6.71 6.97
C ARG A 45 -6.15 7.97 6.71
N GLU A 46 -6.02 8.83 7.71
CA GLU A 46 -5.28 10.09 7.58
C GLU A 46 -3.82 9.85 7.18
N VAL A 47 -3.19 8.80 7.71
CA VAL A 47 -1.81 8.42 7.34
C VAL A 47 -1.76 7.78 5.95
N LEU A 48 -2.79 7.02 5.55
CA LEU A 48 -2.87 6.43 4.20
C LEU A 48 -3.28 7.42 3.11
N ASP A 49 -3.79 8.59 3.46
CA ASP A 49 -4.12 9.71 2.57
C ASP A 49 -3.09 10.84 2.71
N PRO A 50 -1.82 10.63 2.31
CA PRO A 50 -0.83 11.68 2.42
C PRO A 50 -1.25 12.88 1.56
N PRO A 51 -0.96 14.12 2.01
CA PRO A 51 -1.23 15.33 1.23
C PRO A 51 -0.57 15.24 -0.15
N LEU A 52 -1.16 15.87 -1.17
CA LEU A 52 -0.62 15.90 -2.54
C LEU A 52 0.83 16.45 -2.62
N SER A 53 1.25 17.23 -1.63
CA SER A 53 2.61 17.76 -1.48
C SER A 53 3.60 16.77 -0.85
N SER A 54 3.12 15.63 -0.33
CA SER A 54 3.95 14.59 0.22
C SER A 54 4.62 13.81 -0.90
N LEU A 55 5.95 13.73 -0.85
CA LEU A 55 6.74 12.85 -1.71
C LEU A 55 6.65 11.38 -1.26
N GLU A 56 6.07 11.13 -0.08
CA GLU A 56 5.95 9.81 0.51
C GLU A 56 4.87 9.01 -0.23
N ARG A 57 5.33 8.15 -1.13
CA ARG A 57 4.46 7.20 -1.81
C ARG A 57 4.28 5.97 -0.93
N ILE A 58 3.02 5.69 -0.63
CA ILE A 58 2.62 4.47 0.06
C ILE A 58 2.44 3.39 -0.99
N ASN A 59 3.14 2.28 -0.81
CA ASN A 59 2.96 1.09 -1.64
C ASN A 59 2.08 0.09 -0.89
N MET A 60 0.87 -0.12 -1.41
CA MET A 60 -0.11 -1.03 -0.80
C MET A 60 0.42 -2.46 -0.64
N CYS A 61 1.34 -2.92 -1.50
CA CYS A 61 1.93 -4.25 -1.37
C CYS A 61 2.70 -4.46 -0.06
N ASP A 62 3.19 -3.40 0.58
CA ASP A 62 3.91 -3.49 1.86
C ASP A 62 2.98 -3.80 3.04
N PHE A 63 1.66 -3.70 2.84
CA PHE A 63 0.64 -3.90 3.87
C PHE A 63 0.22 -5.36 4.01
N TYR A 64 0.87 -6.28 3.30
CA TYR A 64 0.54 -7.69 3.31
C TYR A 64 0.54 -8.30 4.73
N ALA A 65 1.56 -8.01 5.52
CA ALA A 65 1.67 -8.48 6.90
C ALA A 65 0.60 -7.84 7.80
N ILE A 66 0.32 -6.55 7.60
CA ILE A 66 -0.71 -5.82 8.35
C ILE A 66 -2.10 -6.40 8.06
N MET A 67 -2.40 -6.73 6.80
CA MET A 67 -3.64 -7.37 6.38
C MET A 67 -3.87 -8.71 7.10
N ILE A 68 -2.84 -9.55 7.20
CA ILE A 68 -2.91 -10.81 7.95
C ILE A 68 -3.24 -10.56 9.42
N GLU A 69 -2.62 -9.56 10.05
CA GLU A 69 -2.86 -9.21 11.45
C GLU A 69 -4.30 -8.73 11.69
N VAL A 70 -4.85 -7.90 10.80
CA VAL A 70 -6.24 -7.42 10.94
C VAL A 70 -7.26 -8.52 10.64
N ILE A 71 -6.98 -9.43 9.70
CA ILE A 71 -7.80 -10.64 9.45
C ILE A 71 -7.85 -11.51 10.69
N LYS A 72 -6.70 -11.78 11.32
CA LYS A 72 -6.63 -12.59 12.55
C LYS A 72 -7.48 -12.01 13.69
N ARG A 73 -7.66 -10.69 13.69
CA ARG A 73 -8.47 -9.96 14.69
C ARG A 73 -9.92 -9.78 14.25
N ASN A 74 -10.29 -10.27 13.06
CA ASN A 74 -11.60 -10.09 12.45
C ASN A 74 -12.01 -8.60 12.34
N ASP A 75 -11.03 -7.72 12.09
CA ASP A 75 -11.28 -6.27 12.07
C ASP A 75 -11.70 -5.81 10.67
N ALA A 76 -12.99 -6.01 10.37
CA ALA A 76 -13.60 -5.72 9.08
C ALA A 76 -13.48 -4.24 8.65
N GLN A 77 -13.21 -3.30 9.57
CA GLN A 77 -13.03 -1.89 9.20
C GLN A 77 -11.68 -1.67 8.50
N PHE A 78 -10.59 -2.17 9.09
CA PHE A 78 -9.26 -2.06 8.48
C PHE A 78 -9.12 -2.93 7.24
N ILE A 79 -9.74 -4.12 7.22
CA ILE A 79 -9.75 -5.00 6.05
C ILE A 79 -10.37 -4.29 4.84
N ARG A 80 -11.55 -3.69 5.02
CA ARG A 80 -12.21 -2.93 3.96
C ARG A 80 -11.40 -1.73 3.53
N GLU A 81 -10.78 -1.02 4.47
CA GLU A 81 -9.94 0.14 4.16
C GLU A 81 -8.77 -0.25 3.24
N LEU A 82 -8.03 -1.30 3.61
CA LEU A 82 -6.89 -1.79 2.84
C LEU A 82 -7.29 -2.25 1.44
N LEU A 83 -8.37 -3.03 1.32
CA LEU A 83 -8.87 -3.50 0.03
C LEU A 83 -9.38 -2.35 -0.85
N SER A 84 -10.11 -1.39 -0.27
CA SER A 84 -10.65 -0.22 -1.00
C SER A 84 -9.55 0.67 -1.60
N ARG A 85 -8.36 0.67 -0.98
CA ARG A 85 -7.19 1.42 -1.44
C ARG A 85 -6.31 0.63 -2.41
N GLY A 86 -6.75 -0.56 -2.83
CA GLY A 86 -6.09 -1.35 -3.87
C GLY A 86 -5.03 -2.31 -3.34
N LEU A 87 -5.08 -2.70 -2.06
CA LEU A 87 -4.35 -3.89 -1.62
C LEU A 87 -4.84 -5.10 -2.44
N PRO A 88 -3.97 -5.81 -3.16
CA PRO A 88 -4.38 -6.98 -3.93
C PRO A 88 -4.91 -8.07 -3.01
N MET A 89 -6.00 -8.72 -3.43
CA MET A 89 -6.51 -9.88 -2.71
C MET A 89 -5.55 -11.06 -2.89
N ASP A 90 -4.98 -11.54 -1.80
CA ASP A 90 -4.11 -12.73 -1.80
C ASP A 90 -4.87 -13.96 -1.28
N PRO A 91 -4.74 -15.14 -1.90
CA PRO A 91 -5.36 -16.39 -1.41
C PRO A 91 -5.06 -16.71 0.06
N LEU A 92 -3.90 -16.30 0.58
CA LEU A 92 -3.52 -16.50 1.97
C LEU A 92 -4.40 -15.69 2.95
N TYR A 93 -5.03 -14.60 2.50
CA TYR A 93 -6.00 -13.87 3.32
C TYR A 93 -7.25 -14.71 3.59
N ALA A 94 -7.78 -15.36 2.55
CA ALA A 94 -8.90 -16.27 2.69
C ALA A 94 -8.55 -17.47 3.58
N LEU A 95 -7.34 -18.04 3.39
CA LEU A 95 -6.85 -19.11 4.25
C LEU A 95 -6.78 -18.68 5.71
N GLU A 96 -6.27 -17.48 6.00
CA GLU A 96 -6.13 -17.00 7.37
C GLU A 96 -7.50 -16.69 8.00
N ALA A 97 -8.43 -16.08 7.25
CA ALA A 97 -9.79 -15.84 7.70
C ALA A 97 -10.53 -17.14 8.07
N ILE A 98 -10.34 -18.20 7.27
CA ILE A 98 -10.91 -19.53 7.56
C ILE A 98 -10.33 -20.11 8.86
N LYS A 99 -9.00 -20.01 9.06
CA LYS A 99 -8.35 -20.54 10.28
C LYS A 99 -8.88 -19.89 11.55
N VAL A 100 -9.12 -18.59 11.53
CA VAL A 100 -9.61 -17.85 12.70
C VAL A 100 -11.13 -17.85 12.85
N GLN A 101 -11.86 -18.66 12.05
CA GLN A 101 -13.32 -18.67 11.95
C GLN A 101 -13.95 -17.29 11.60
N GLY A 102 -13.15 -16.33 11.13
CA GLY A 102 -13.57 -14.99 10.73
C GLY A 102 -14.13 -14.95 9.31
N LYS A 103 -15.07 -15.86 8.99
CA LYS A 103 -15.62 -15.99 7.64
C LYS A 103 -16.27 -14.70 7.12
N ASP A 104 -16.79 -13.88 8.03
CA ASP A 104 -17.46 -12.61 7.71
C ASP A 104 -16.50 -11.45 7.45
N ALA A 105 -15.18 -11.63 7.66
CA ALA A 105 -14.19 -10.57 7.56
C ALA A 105 -13.94 -10.08 6.12
N LEU A 106 -14.13 -10.96 5.14
CA LEU A 106 -13.75 -10.75 3.73
C LEU A 106 -14.95 -10.53 2.79
N HIS A 107 -16.16 -10.35 3.36
CA HIS A 107 -17.41 -10.26 2.63
C HIS A 107 -17.78 -8.82 2.24
#